data_AF-A0AAU7DI83-F1
#
_entry.id   AF-A0AAU7DI83-F1
#
_cell.length_a   1.000
_cell.length_b   1.000
_cell.length_c   1.000
_cell.angle_alpha   90.00
_cell.angle_beta   90.00
_cell.angle_gamma   90.00
#
_symmetry.space_group_name_H-M   'P 1'
#
loop_
_entity.id
_entity.type
_entity.pdbx_description
1 polymer ?
#
loop_
_entity_poly.entity_id
_entity_poly.type
_entity_poly.pdbx_seq_one_letter_code
_entity_poly.pdbx_strand_id
1 'polypeptide(L)'
;MQEQTSTQDLKDRLALIESMMTEGRRTTESWGWVFVLWGVAYYVAILWTALGQSTLAWPVTMISACVLTGVLVSIRSGNHPNTNLGRSIGSIWIAAGISMFLLFLSLGTSGRIDQHIMVAVVGAMLGTANAASSMILKWKMQFACAVVWWAVTVFACFGKGKQLTIAFLAAIFFCQIVFGIYGMIAESRVRKMRGTAHA
;
A
#
# COMPACT_ATOMS: atom_id res chain seq x y z
N MET A 1 -6.99 3.70 47.04
CA MET A 1 -6.09 2.63 46.55
C MET A 1 -6.62 1.97 45.27
N GLN A 2 -7.89 1.52 45.20
CA GLN A 2 -8.51 0.94 43.98
C GLN A 2 -8.48 1.87 42.74
N GLU A 3 -8.68 3.18 42.92
CA GLU A 3 -8.70 4.14 41.82
C GLU A 3 -7.31 4.43 41.21
N GLN A 4 -6.25 4.32 42.01
CA GLN A 4 -4.86 4.42 41.51
C GLN A 4 -4.47 3.17 40.73
N THR A 5 -4.91 1.97 41.17
CA THR A 5 -4.69 0.72 40.45
C THR A 5 -5.41 0.71 39.09
N SER A 6 -6.63 1.25 39.00
CA SER A 6 -7.34 1.34 37.72
C SER A 6 -6.69 2.35 36.76
N THR A 7 -6.24 3.50 37.28
CA THR A 7 -5.56 4.52 36.46
C THR A 7 -4.23 4.01 35.92
N GLN A 8 -3.47 3.26 36.72
CA GLN A 8 -2.22 2.66 36.29
C GLN A 8 -2.46 1.56 35.24
N ASP A 9 -3.45 0.68 35.44
CA ASP A 9 -3.82 -0.35 34.45
C ASP A 9 -4.28 0.27 33.12
N LEU A 10 -5.03 1.38 33.16
CA LEU A 10 -5.38 2.14 31.94
C LEU A 10 -4.15 2.70 31.24
N LYS A 11 -3.20 3.27 31.98
CA LYS A 11 -1.96 3.81 31.42
C LYS A 11 -1.12 2.70 30.78
N ASP A 12 -1.01 1.55 31.43
CA ASP A 12 -0.23 0.41 30.95
C ASP A 12 -0.86 -0.19 29.68
N ARG A 13 -2.19 -0.31 29.63
CA ARG A 13 -2.92 -0.71 28.41
C ARG A 13 -2.75 0.29 27.27
N LEU A 14 -2.82 1.59 27.57
CA LEU A 14 -2.62 2.65 26.56
C LEU A 14 -1.19 2.61 26.01
N ALA A 15 -0.20 2.47 26.89
CA ALA A 15 1.21 2.34 26.53
C ALA A 15 1.46 1.09 25.68
N LEU A 16 0.81 -0.03 26.00
CA LEU A 16 0.86 -1.24 25.19
C LEU A 16 0.29 -1.00 23.79
N ILE A 17 -0.90 -0.39 23.68
CA ILE A 17 -1.52 -0.06 22.39
C ILE A 17 -0.62 0.88 21.57
N GLU A 18 -0.02 1.89 22.21
CA GLU A 18 0.90 2.83 21.55
C GLU A 18 2.19 2.16 21.07
N SER A 19 2.74 1.24 21.86
CA SER A 19 3.88 0.42 21.45
C SER A 19 3.53 -0.47 20.25
N MET A 20 2.34 -1.09 20.25
CA MET A 20 1.84 -1.92 19.14
C MET A 20 1.60 -1.09 17.87
N MET A 21 1.05 0.12 17.99
CA MET A 21 0.87 1.04 16.85
C MET A 21 2.22 1.49 16.28
N THR A 22 3.20 1.77 17.14
CA THR A 22 4.55 2.17 16.71
C THR A 22 5.28 1.04 16.01
N GLU A 23 5.15 -0.19 16.51
CA GLU A 23 5.71 -1.37 15.85
C GLU A 23 5.00 -1.68 14.52
N GLY A 24 3.68 -1.45 14.44
CA GLY A 24 2.95 -1.54 13.18
C GLY A 24 3.39 -0.52 12.13
N ARG A 25 3.73 0.72 12.54
CA ARG A 25 4.29 1.74 11.65
C ARG A 25 5.64 1.28 11.10
N ARG A 26 6.52 0.79 11.96
CA ARG A 26 7.83 0.23 11.55
C ARG A 26 7.70 -0.96 10.61
N THR A 27 6.73 -1.83 10.86
CA THR A 27 6.44 -2.94 9.95
C THR A 27 5.97 -2.39 8.61
N THR A 28 5.09 -1.39 8.58
CA THR A 28 4.64 -0.80 7.31
C THR A 28 5.78 -0.10 6.56
N GLU A 29 6.69 0.56 7.28
CA GLU A 29 7.93 1.13 6.73
C GLU A 29 8.83 0.07 6.09
N SER A 30 8.98 -1.11 6.72
CA SER A 30 9.75 -2.23 6.16
C SER A 30 9.13 -2.86 4.93
N TRP A 31 7.82 -2.68 4.73
CA TRP A 31 7.11 -3.07 3.53
C TRP A 31 7.09 -1.99 2.44
N GLY A 32 7.77 -0.85 2.65
CA GLY A 32 7.89 0.25 1.69
C GLY A 32 8.35 -0.19 0.30
N TRP A 33 9.21 -1.21 0.21
CA TRP A 33 9.68 -1.77 -1.07
C TRP A 33 8.56 -2.41 -1.90
N VAL A 34 7.50 -2.93 -1.27
CA VAL A 34 6.35 -3.50 -1.99
C VAL A 34 5.60 -2.38 -2.70
N PHE A 35 5.39 -1.23 -2.06
CA PHE A 35 4.78 -0.07 -2.70
C PHE A 35 5.61 0.39 -3.91
N VAL A 36 6.94 0.46 -3.79
CA VAL A 36 7.81 0.84 -4.91
C VAL A 36 7.70 -0.18 -6.05
N LEU A 37 7.77 -1.48 -5.74
CA LEU A 37 7.69 -2.55 -6.74
C LEU A 37 6.38 -2.48 -7.53
N TRP A 38 5.25 -2.36 -6.83
CA TRP A 38 3.94 -2.26 -7.47
C TRP A 38 3.79 -0.97 -8.26
N GLY A 39 4.31 0.16 -7.77
CA GLY A 39 4.33 1.42 -8.50
C GLY A 39 5.09 1.31 -9.82
N VAL A 40 6.27 0.69 -9.80
CA VAL A 40 7.07 0.45 -11.01
C VAL A 40 6.35 -0.52 -11.97
N ALA A 41 5.74 -1.58 -11.45
CA ALA A 41 4.98 -2.53 -12.27
C ALA A 41 3.84 -1.85 -13.04
N TYR A 42 3.12 -0.91 -12.42
CA TYR A 42 2.11 -0.10 -13.10
C TYR A 42 2.68 0.74 -14.24
N TYR A 43 3.83 1.40 -14.04
CA TYR A 43 4.49 2.17 -15.10
C TYR A 43 4.89 1.27 -16.28
N VAL A 44 5.45 0.11 -16.00
CA VAL A 44 5.83 -0.88 -17.03
C VAL A 44 4.59 -1.35 -17.81
N ALA A 45 3.49 -1.65 -17.12
CA ALA A 45 2.24 -2.08 -17.75
C ALA A 45 1.67 -1.00 -18.68
N ILE A 46 1.65 0.26 -18.23
CA ILE A 46 1.15 1.40 -19.01
C ILE A 46 2.05 1.66 -20.23
N LEU A 47 3.37 1.64 -20.04
CA LEU A 47 4.33 1.83 -21.13
C LEU A 47 4.23 0.72 -22.17
N TRP A 48 4.12 -0.54 -21.75
CA TRP A 48 3.93 -1.67 -22.66
C TRP A 48 2.62 -1.54 -23.43
N THR A 49 1.52 -1.21 -22.75
CA THR A 49 0.23 -0.98 -23.41
C THR A 49 0.33 0.13 -24.46
N ALA A 50 1.06 1.21 -24.16
CA ALA A 50 1.25 2.33 -25.09
C ALA A 50 2.11 1.98 -26.32
N LEU A 51 3.12 1.10 -26.16
CA LEU A 51 4.05 0.73 -27.24
C LEU A 51 3.53 -0.37 -28.15
N GLY A 52 2.74 -1.31 -27.64
CA GLY A 52 2.39 -2.54 -28.36
C GLY A 52 0.90 -2.82 -28.52
N GLN A 53 0.01 -1.98 -27.98
CA GLN A 53 -1.45 -2.21 -27.90
C GLN A 53 -1.85 -3.64 -27.46
N SER A 54 -0.97 -4.33 -26.73
CA SER A 54 -1.19 -5.71 -26.34
C SER A 54 -2.00 -5.74 -25.04
N THR A 55 -3.22 -6.27 -25.10
CA THR A 55 -4.09 -6.51 -23.94
C THR A 55 -3.48 -7.46 -22.91
N LEU A 56 -2.40 -8.17 -23.28
CA LEU A 56 -1.65 -9.06 -22.39
C LEU A 56 -0.71 -8.32 -21.42
N ALA A 57 -0.40 -7.04 -21.66
CA ALA A 57 0.51 -6.27 -20.80
C ALA A 57 0.06 -6.27 -19.34
N TRP A 58 -1.25 -6.11 -19.09
CA TRP A 58 -1.81 -6.05 -17.74
C TRP A 58 -1.81 -7.40 -17.01
N PRO A 59 -2.33 -8.52 -17.57
CA PRO A 59 -2.24 -9.83 -16.93
C PRO A 59 -0.81 -10.28 -16.66
N VAL A 60 0.12 -10.08 -17.61
CA VAL A 60 1.51 -10.51 -17.48
C VAL A 60 2.24 -9.72 -16.39
N THR A 61 2.03 -8.40 -16.34
CA THR A 61 2.64 -7.56 -15.29
C THR A 61 2.05 -7.84 -13.92
N MET A 62 0.74 -8.08 -13.81
CA MET A 62 0.12 -8.47 -12.53
C MET A 62 0.63 -9.82 -12.03
N ILE A 63 0.67 -10.85 -12.89
CA ILE A 63 1.14 -12.19 -12.49
C ILE A 63 2.62 -12.11 -12.09
N SER A 64 3.45 -11.44 -12.89
CA SER A 64 4.88 -11.29 -12.57
C SER A 64 5.11 -10.50 -11.27
N ALA A 65 4.38 -9.41 -11.03
CA ALA A 65 4.45 -8.66 -9.78
C ALA A 65 3.99 -9.47 -8.55
N CYS A 66 2.92 -10.25 -8.68
CA CYS A 66 2.45 -11.17 -7.64
C CYS A 66 3.51 -12.23 -7.30
N VAL A 67 4.06 -12.90 -8.32
CA VAL A 67 5.10 -13.92 -8.16
C VAL A 67 6.35 -13.30 -7.54
N LEU A 68 6.81 -12.15 -8.05
CA LEU A 68 7.98 -11.47 -7.54
C LEU A 68 7.79 -11.02 -6.09
N THR A 69 6.61 -10.51 -5.74
CA THR A 69 6.27 -10.16 -4.35
C THR A 69 6.31 -11.41 -3.47
N GLY A 70 5.68 -12.52 -3.88
CA GLY A 70 5.67 -13.77 -3.11
C GLY A 70 7.07 -14.33 -2.87
N VAL A 71 7.92 -14.33 -3.89
CA VAL A 71 9.32 -14.77 -3.80
C VAL A 71 10.14 -13.84 -2.89
N LEU A 72 10.00 -12.52 -3.04
CA LEU A 72 10.75 -11.57 -2.20
C LEU A 72 10.29 -11.61 -0.74
N VAL A 73 9.00 -11.83 -0.49
CA VAL A 73 8.47 -12.03 0.86
C VAL A 73 9.00 -13.32 1.47
N SER A 74 9.02 -14.43 0.73
CA SER A 74 9.53 -15.71 1.27
C SER A 74 11.02 -15.63 1.61
N ILE A 75 11.81 -14.91 0.80
CA ILE A 75 13.23 -14.65 1.07
C ILE A 75 13.41 -13.72 2.28
N ARG A 76 12.53 -12.74 2.46
CA ARG A 76 12.63 -11.71 3.53
C ARG A 76 11.85 -12.04 4.81
N SER A 77 11.14 -13.17 4.87
CA SER A 77 10.29 -13.59 5.99
C SER A 77 11.05 -13.85 7.30
N GLY A 78 12.35 -13.55 7.37
CA GLY A 78 13.25 -14.04 8.39
C GLY A 78 13.27 -13.32 9.75
N ASN A 79 12.57 -12.20 10.01
CA ASN A 79 12.80 -11.49 11.29
C ASN A 79 11.74 -10.49 11.80
N HIS A 80 10.49 -10.52 11.34
CA HIS A 80 9.46 -9.61 11.86
C HIS A 80 8.55 -10.31 12.88
N PRO A 81 8.46 -9.83 14.14
CA PRO A 81 7.50 -10.34 15.10
C PRO A 81 6.08 -10.19 14.54
N ASN A 82 5.32 -11.28 14.50
CA ASN A 82 3.91 -11.29 14.08
C ASN A 82 3.07 -10.52 15.10
N THR A 83 3.03 -9.18 14.98
CA THR A 83 2.10 -8.38 15.77
C THR A 83 0.69 -8.55 15.20
N ASN A 84 -0.31 -8.64 16.08
CA ASN A 84 -1.73 -8.68 15.66
C ASN A 84 -2.07 -7.52 14.72
N LEU A 85 -1.46 -6.35 14.97
CA LEU A 85 -1.66 -5.15 14.18
C LEU A 85 -1.05 -5.26 12.77
N GLY A 86 0.15 -5.81 12.64
CA GLY A 86 0.77 -6.12 11.34
C GLY A 86 -0.04 -7.13 10.53
N ARG A 87 -0.59 -8.17 11.19
CA ARG A 87 -1.51 -9.12 10.56
C ARG A 87 -2.80 -8.47 10.06
N SER A 88 -3.40 -7.58 10.86
CA SER A 88 -4.60 -6.83 10.45
C SER A 88 -4.32 -5.97 9.21
N ILE A 89 -3.22 -5.23 9.19
CA ILE A 89 -2.84 -4.42 8.01
C ILE A 89 -2.59 -5.32 6.80
N GLY A 90 -1.81 -6.39 6.97
CA GLY A 90 -1.56 -7.36 5.90
C GLY A 90 -2.86 -7.93 5.32
N SER A 91 -3.85 -8.24 6.16
CA SER A 91 -5.15 -8.75 5.71
C SER A 91 -5.93 -7.73 4.85
N ILE A 92 -5.84 -6.42 5.16
CA ILE A 92 -6.47 -5.36 4.36
C ILE A 92 -5.86 -5.34 2.95
N TRP A 93 -4.52 -5.40 2.86
CA TRP A 93 -3.81 -5.38 1.58
C TRP A 93 -4.01 -6.66 0.77
N ILE A 94 -4.04 -7.82 1.41
CA ILE A 94 -4.35 -9.10 0.76
C ILE A 94 -5.79 -9.08 0.22
N ALA A 95 -6.76 -8.63 1.01
CA ALA A 95 -8.15 -8.53 0.57
C ALA A 95 -8.28 -7.57 -0.62
N ALA A 96 -7.68 -6.38 -0.53
CA ALA A 96 -7.65 -5.42 -1.64
C ALA A 96 -7.00 -6.03 -2.90
N GLY A 97 -5.88 -6.73 -2.75
CA GLY A 97 -5.19 -7.40 -3.85
C GLY A 97 -6.02 -8.49 -4.52
N ILE A 98 -6.66 -9.38 -3.74
CA ILE A 98 -7.54 -10.43 -4.25
C ILE A 98 -8.72 -9.82 -5.01
N SER A 99 -9.40 -8.84 -4.42
CA SER A 99 -10.52 -8.16 -5.06
C SER A 99 -10.12 -7.50 -6.37
N MET A 100 -8.95 -6.86 -6.41
CA MET A 100 -8.46 -6.15 -7.58
C MET A 100 -8.05 -7.12 -8.69
N PHE A 101 -7.42 -8.25 -8.32
CA PHE A 101 -7.05 -9.31 -9.25
C PHE A 101 -8.29 -9.94 -9.91
N LEU A 102 -9.28 -10.34 -9.10
CA LEU A 102 -10.52 -10.93 -9.61
C LEU A 102 -11.25 -9.98 -10.56
N LEU A 103 -11.39 -8.71 -10.15
CA LEU A 103 -12.06 -7.71 -10.97
C LEU A 103 -11.36 -7.49 -12.31
N PHE A 104 -10.03 -7.30 -12.31
CA PHE A 104 -9.32 -7.04 -13.56
C PHE A 104 -9.22 -8.25 -14.47
N LEU A 105 -9.12 -9.46 -13.91
CA LEU A 105 -9.19 -10.68 -14.68
C LEU A 105 -10.57 -10.81 -15.36
N SER A 106 -11.66 -10.56 -14.64
CA SER A 106 -13.02 -10.60 -15.19
C SER A 106 -13.28 -9.49 -16.22
N LEU A 107 -12.83 -8.26 -15.97
CA LEU A 107 -12.97 -7.15 -16.93
C LEU A 107 -12.14 -7.40 -18.20
N GLY A 108 -10.93 -7.93 -18.06
CA GLY A 108 -10.06 -8.29 -19.18
C GLY A 108 -10.62 -9.38 -20.08
N THR A 109 -11.13 -10.46 -19.47
CA THR A 109 -11.72 -11.58 -20.23
C THR A 109 -13.07 -11.23 -20.86
N SER A 110 -13.86 -10.35 -20.25
CA SER A 110 -15.13 -9.88 -20.81
C SER A 110 -14.99 -8.79 -21.87
N GLY A 111 -13.78 -8.24 -22.08
CA GLY A 111 -13.53 -7.14 -23.02
C GLY A 111 -14.13 -5.80 -22.59
N ARG A 112 -14.61 -5.67 -21.35
CA ARG A 112 -15.28 -4.47 -20.81
C ARG A 112 -14.31 -3.55 -20.06
N ILE A 113 -13.05 -3.54 -20.45
CA ILE A 113 -12.06 -2.64 -19.85
C ILE A 113 -12.32 -1.22 -20.37
N ASP A 114 -12.92 -0.40 -19.52
CA ASP A 114 -12.97 1.04 -19.68
C ASP A 114 -11.93 1.70 -18.75
N GLN A 115 -11.18 2.65 -19.28
CA GLN A 115 -10.11 3.32 -18.53
C GLN A 115 -10.63 4.10 -17.32
N HIS A 116 -11.78 4.77 -17.44
CA HIS A 116 -12.39 5.52 -16.35
C HIS A 116 -12.82 4.59 -15.22
N ILE A 117 -13.48 3.48 -15.55
CA ILE A 117 -13.90 2.48 -14.57
C ILE A 117 -12.67 1.87 -13.88
N MET A 118 -11.64 1.51 -14.63
CA MET A 118 -10.41 0.95 -14.09
C MET A 118 -9.74 1.89 -13.08
N VAL A 119 -9.52 3.15 -13.45
CA VAL A 119 -8.84 4.12 -12.59
C VAL A 119 -9.70 4.48 -11.38
N ALA A 120 -11.02 4.60 -11.55
CA ALA A 120 -11.95 4.87 -10.45
C ALA A 120 -11.88 3.77 -9.39
N VAL A 121 -11.97 2.50 -9.81
CA VAL A 121 -11.97 1.37 -8.90
C VAL A 121 -10.61 1.19 -8.22
N VAL A 122 -9.50 1.27 -8.96
CA VAL A 122 -8.14 1.21 -8.36
C VAL A 122 -7.96 2.33 -7.34
N GLY A 123 -8.34 3.56 -7.70
CA GLY A 123 -8.26 4.68 -6.77
C GLY A 123 -9.11 4.46 -5.51
N ALA A 124 -10.31 3.89 -5.65
CA ALA A 124 -11.20 3.69 -4.52
C ALA A 124 -10.63 2.62 -3.57
N MET A 125 -10.13 1.53 -4.15
CA MET A 125 -9.53 0.41 -3.40
C MET A 125 -8.20 0.79 -2.74
N LEU A 126 -7.30 1.47 -3.46
CA LEU A 126 -6.05 1.93 -2.88
C LEU A 126 -6.28 3.04 -1.85
N GLY A 127 -7.24 3.93 -2.09
CA GLY A 127 -7.66 4.96 -1.14
C GLY A 127 -8.16 4.35 0.16
N THR A 128 -9.09 3.38 0.07
CA THR A 128 -9.63 2.68 1.25
C THR A 128 -8.59 1.86 1.99
N ALA A 129 -7.73 1.11 1.30
CA ALA A 129 -6.66 0.34 1.93
C ALA A 129 -5.67 1.23 2.69
N ASN A 130 -5.28 2.37 2.11
CA ASN A 130 -4.42 3.34 2.77
C ASN A 130 -5.13 4.05 3.92
N ALA A 131 -6.40 4.43 3.77
CA ALA A 131 -7.17 5.07 4.82
C ALA A 131 -7.32 4.14 6.04
N ALA A 132 -7.76 2.90 5.83
CA ALA A 132 -7.92 1.91 6.89
C ALA A 132 -6.59 1.63 7.61
N SER A 133 -5.51 1.41 6.85
CA SER A 133 -4.16 1.23 7.42
C SER A 133 -3.73 2.44 8.24
N SER A 134 -3.95 3.66 7.73
CA SER A 134 -3.54 4.90 8.39
C SER A 134 -4.34 5.19 9.67
N MET A 135 -5.63 4.82 9.71
CA MET A 135 -6.48 4.99 10.88
C MET A 135 -6.07 4.04 12.01
N ILE A 136 -5.71 2.79 11.67
CA ILE A 136 -5.18 1.80 12.62
C ILE A 136 -3.81 2.25 13.15
N LEU A 137 -2.96 2.78 12.28
CA LEU A 137 -1.59 3.19 12.62
C LEU A 137 -1.45 4.62 13.16
N LYS A 138 -2.53 5.42 13.10
CA LYS A 138 -2.53 6.88 13.30
C LYS A 138 -1.45 7.59 12.46
N TRP A 139 -1.23 7.15 11.22
CA TRP A 139 -0.16 7.65 10.37
C TRP A 139 -0.64 8.65 9.31
N LYS A 140 -0.41 9.94 9.57
CA LYS A 140 -0.88 11.05 8.72
C LYS A 140 -0.38 10.96 7.26
N MET A 141 0.85 10.50 7.03
CA MET A 141 1.41 10.40 5.67
C MET A 141 0.68 9.37 4.82
N GLN A 142 0.32 8.24 5.41
CA GLN A 142 -0.46 7.21 4.71
C GLN A 142 -1.91 7.66 4.46
N PHE A 143 -2.48 8.44 5.39
CA PHE A 143 -3.79 9.05 5.19
C PHE A 143 -3.77 10.08 4.04
N ALA A 144 -2.70 10.87 3.91
CA ALA A 144 -2.53 11.77 2.77
C ALA A 144 -2.52 11.01 1.43
N CYS A 145 -1.86 9.86 1.37
CA CYS A 145 -1.90 8.99 0.19
C CYS A 145 -3.34 8.51 -0.12
N ALA A 146 -4.12 8.20 0.91
CA ALA A 146 -5.52 7.82 0.75
C ALA A 146 -6.36 8.93 0.11
N VAL A 147 -6.19 10.17 0.59
CA VAL A 147 -6.88 11.34 0.05
C VAL A 147 -6.52 11.57 -1.42
N VAL A 148 -5.25 11.44 -1.79
CA VAL A 148 -4.83 11.55 -3.20
C VAL A 148 -5.48 10.46 -4.06
N TRP A 149 -5.55 9.22 -3.57
CA TRP A 149 -6.20 8.13 -4.29
C TRP A 149 -7.70 8.35 -4.50
N TRP A 150 -8.41 8.82 -3.46
CA TRP A 150 -9.81 9.19 -3.61
C TRP A 150 -10.02 10.40 -4.52
N ALA A 151 -9.12 11.39 -4.48
CA ALA A 151 -9.16 12.50 -5.42
C ALA A 151 -9.04 12.01 -6.88
N VAL A 152 -8.16 11.03 -7.13
CA VAL A 152 -8.07 10.38 -8.45
C VAL A 152 -9.33 9.60 -8.80
N THR A 153 -9.97 8.92 -7.85
CA THR A 153 -11.29 8.28 -8.08
C THR A 153 -12.34 9.27 -8.52
N VAL A 154 -12.48 10.38 -7.78
CA VAL A 154 -13.42 11.45 -8.13
C VAL A 154 -13.07 12.01 -9.51
N PHE A 155 -11.78 12.25 -9.77
CA PHE A 155 -11.32 12.71 -11.08
C PHE A 155 -11.60 11.69 -12.19
N ALA A 156 -11.58 10.39 -11.92
CA ALA A 156 -11.93 9.37 -12.91
C ALA A 156 -13.40 9.44 -13.31
N CYS A 157 -14.30 9.81 -12.40
CA CYS A 157 -15.72 9.96 -12.68
C CYS A 157 -16.06 11.17 -13.57
N PHE A 158 -15.26 12.25 -13.52
CA PHE A 158 -15.58 13.52 -14.20
C PHE A 158 -14.52 14.00 -15.21
N GLY A 159 -13.31 13.45 -15.14
CA GLY A 159 -12.16 13.84 -15.94
C GLY A 159 -12.27 13.38 -17.39
N LYS A 160 -11.32 13.81 -18.23
CA LYS A 160 -11.33 13.52 -19.67
C LYS A 160 -10.02 12.87 -20.14
N GLY A 161 -10.13 11.72 -20.79
CA GLY A 161 -9.08 11.11 -21.63
C GLY A 161 -7.66 11.17 -21.05
N LYS A 162 -6.72 11.77 -21.79
CA LYS A 162 -5.27 11.82 -21.45
C LYS A 162 -4.98 12.44 -20.08
N GLN A 163 -5.80 13.37 -19.60
CA GLN A 163 -5.61 13.98 -18.28
C GLN A 163 -5.80 12.93 -17.16
N LEU A 164 -6.69 11.96 -17.35
CA LEU A 164 -6.90 10.87 -16.40
C LEU A 164 -5.66 9.99 -16.28
N THR A 165 -5.03 9.64 -17.41
CA THR A 165 -3.78 8.87 -17.42
C THR A 165 -2.67 9.60 -16.68
N ILE A 166 -2.53 10.91 -16.92
CA ILE A 166 -1.51 11.74 -16.25
C ILE A 166 -1.78 11.82 -14.74
N ALA A 167 -3.03 12.06 -14.33
CA ALA A 167 -3.42 12.11 -12.92
C ALA A 167 -3.16 10.76 -12.21
N PHE A 168 -3.47 9.66 -12.88
CA PHE A 168 -3.23 8.31 -12.36
C PHE A 168 -1.72 8.02 -12.21
N LEU A 169 -0.91 8.35 -13.22
CA LEU A 169 0.55 8.21 -13.15
C LEU A 169 1.15 9.06 -12.02
N ALA A 170 0.70 10.32 -11.88
CA ALA A 170 1.13 11.18 -10.79
C ALA A 170 0.79 10.58 -9.42
N ALA A 171 -0.41 10.05 -9.24
CA ALA A 171 -0.79 9.39 -7.99
C ALA A 171 0.01 8.11 -7.72
N ILE A 172 0.30 7.29 -8.73
CA ILE A 172 1.20 6.14 -8.58
C ILE A 172 2.58 6.60 -8.10
N PHE A 173 3.14 7.63 -8.74
CA PHE A 173 4.44 8.18 -8.39
C PHE A 173 4.49 8.64 -6.93
N PHE A 174 3.57 9.52 -6.53
CA PHE A 174 3.59 10.08 -5.17
C PHE A 174 3.19 9.06 -4.11
N CYS A 175 2.07 8.34 -4.31
CA CYS A 175 1.48 7.50 -3.27
C CYS A 175 2.09 6.10 -3.19
N GLN A 176 2.76 5.61 -4.24
CA GLN A 176 3.44 4.31 -4.19
C GLN A 176 4.95 4.46 -4.18
N ILE A 177 5.54 5.17 -5.15
CA ILE A 177 7.00 5.25 -5.29
C ILE A 177 7.60 6.15 -4.21
N VAL A 178 7.19 7.42 -4.13
CA VAL A 178 7.73 8.38 -3.17
C VAL A 178 7.41 7.94 -1.74
N PHE A 179 6.16 7.55 -1.47
CA PHE A 179 5.77 7.02 -0.17
C PHE A 179 6.53 5.73 0.21
N GLY A 180 6.71 4.81 -0.73
CA GLY A 180 7.46 3.57 -0.51
C GLY A 180 8.94 3.84 -0.21
N ILE A 181 9.58 4.74 -0.96
CA ILE A 181 10.96 5.19 -0.71
C ILE A 181 11.05 5.86 0.66
N TYR A 182 10.09 6.72 1.00
CA TYR A 182 10.03 7.37 2.31
C TYR A 182 9.98 6.32 3.44
N GLY A 183 9.14 5.29 3.31
CA GLY A 183 9.09 4.17 4.26
C GLY A 183 10.43 3.44 4.40
N MET A 184 11.09 3.13 3.28
CA MET A 184 12.40 2.48 3.29
C MET A 184 13.49 3.34 3.94
N ILE A 185 13.49 4.66 3.69
CA ILE A 185 14.43 5.59 4.32
C ILE A 185 14.18 5.67 5.82
N ALA A 186 12.91 5.78 6.25
CA ALA A 186 12.55 5.80 7.67
C ALA A 186 13.04 4.53 8.38
N GLU A 187 12.83 3.36 7.77
CA GLU A 187 13.33 2.09 8.30
C GLU A 187 14.87 2.08 8.40
N SER A 188 15.58 2.49 7.34
CA SER A 188 17.04 2.50 7.31
C SER A 188 17.65 3.37 8.42
N ARG A 189 17.03 4.51 8.73
CA ARG A 189 17.44 5.42 9.81
C ARG A 189 17.29 4.75 11.18
N VAL A 190 16.17 4.07 11.40
CA VAL A 190 15.92 3.34 12.65
C VAL A 190 16.90 2.19 12.84
N ARG A 191 17.17 1.41 11.78
CA ARG A 191 18.18 0.34 11.81
C ARG A 191 19.57 0.88 12.16
N LYS A 192 19.96 2.02 11.57
CA LYS A 192 21.26 2.67 11.85
C LYS A 192 21.37 3.17 13.30
N MET A 193 20.30 3.70 13.87
CA MET A 193 20.27 4.13 15.28
C MET A 193 20.36 2.94 16.26
N ARG A 194 19.78 1.78 15.92
CA ARG A 194 19.91 0.57 16.76
C ARG A 194 21.30 -0.04 16.67
N GLY A 195 21.92 -0.06 15.49
CA GLY A 195 23.29 -0.59 15.31
C GLY A 195 24.37 0.25 16.01
N THR A 196 24.13 1.54 16.25
CA THR A 196 25.04 2.43 16.98
C THR A 196 24.85 2.40 18.49
N ALA A 197 23.70 1.92 19.00
CA ALA A 197 23.44 1.76 20.44
C ALA A 197 23.94 0.42 21.00
N HIS A 198 24.31 -0.53 20.14
CA HIS A 198 24.87 -1.84 20.50
C HIS A 198 26.38 -1.96 20.22
N ALA A 199 27.02 -0.87 19.78
CA ALA A 199 28.47 -0.75 19.58
C ALA A 199 29.05 0.19 20.64
#